data_AF-T1P7Y6-F1
#
_entry.id   AF-T1P7Y6-F1
#
_cell.length_a   1.000
_cell.length_b   1.000
_cell.length_c   1.000
_cell.angle_alpha   90.00
_cell.angle_beta   90.00
_cell.angle_gamma   90.00
#
_symmetry.space_group_name_H-M   'P 1'
#
loop_
_entity.id
_entity.type
_entity.pdbx_description
1 polymer ?
#
loop_
_entity_poly.entity_id
_entity_poly.type
_entity_poly.pdbx_seq_one_letter_code
_entity_poly.pdbx_strand_id
1 'polypeptide(L)'
;MKYTTTKTNKYYTQANQVELFKKLFGSKQTYIDGSDYFARGHLTPDADFIFGYEQLATYFYTNVAPEYQLINAGNWLRVEELARSVAASYGDDLETYNGYLGQLQLEKSNGQLIDIFLDDGKKIEAPKYYFKVLLHKPSDEGIVFVTVNNPFAANGEAEEICENVCDQADLKHDNFPTLSKGYTFCCRLEEFKLSYDALPEDVEAGKLMTRKN
;
A
#
# COMPACT_ATOMS: atom_id res chain seq x y z
N MET A 1 22.59 -9.25 -9.90
CA MET A 1 21.97 -10.52 -10.35
C MET A 1 20.50 -10.23 -10.68
N LYS A 2 20.13 -10.21 -11.98
CA LYS A 2 18.74 -10.00 -12.41
C LYS A 2 17.90 -11.24 -12.06
N TYR A 3 16.76 -11.08 -11.40
CA TYR A 3 15.82 -12.19 -11.22
C TYR A 3 15.10 -12.49 -12.53
N THR A 4 14.93 -13.76 -12.85
CA THR A 4 13.99 -14.19 -13.90
C THR A 4 12.56 -14.13 -13.35
N THR A 5 11.57 -13.81 -14.19
CA THR A 5 10.14 -13.77 -13.82
C THR A 5 9.68 -15.02 -13.06
N THR A 6 10.08 -16.21 -13.51
CA THR A 6 9.72 -17.49 -12.86
C THR A 6 10.24 -17.59 -11.43
N LYS A 7 11.47 -17.13 -11.18
CA LYS A 7 12.08 -17.13 -9.85
C LYS A 7 11.38 -16.13 -8.94
N THR A 8 11.07 -14.93 -9.43
CA THR A 8 10.29 -13.94 -8.68
C THR A 8 8.90 -14.48 -8.32
N ASN A 9 8.21 -15.11 -9.27
CA ASN A 9 6.89 -15.71 -9.04
C ASN A 9 6.90 -16.77 -7.93
N LYS A 10 7.96 -17.57 -7.84
CA LYS A 10 8.10 -18.58 -6.78
C LYS A 10 8.07 -17.96 -5.38
N TYR A 11 8.70 -16.80 -5.18
CA TYR A 11 8.75 -16.13 -3.88
C TYR A 11 7.36 -15.75 -3.37
N TYR A 12 6.46 -15.35 -4.28
CA TYR A 12 5.07 -15.00 -3.97
C TYR A 12 4.14 -16.19 -3.75
N THR A 13 4.59 -17.44 -3.95
CA THR A 13 3.73 -18.59 -3.66
C THR A 13 3.56 -18.78 -2.15
N GLN A 14 2.34 -19.06 -1.68
CA GLN A 14 2.06 -19.32 -0.26
C GLN A 14 2.95 -20.43 0.30
N ALA A 15 3.16 -21.52 -0.44
CA ALA A 15 4.04 -22.61 -0.03
C ALA A 15 5.47 -22.12 0.27
N ASN A 16 6.04 -21.25 -0.58
CA ASN A 16 7.36 -20.69 -0.34
C ASN A 16 7.37 -19.75 0.88
N GLN A 17 6.34 -18.92 1.03
CA GLN A 17 6.21 -18.01 2.16
C GLN A 17 6.06 -18.76 3.49
N VAL A 18 5.26 -19.82 3.54
CA VAL A 18 5.14 -20.69 4.72
C VAL A 18 6.51 -21.25 5.11
N GLU A 19 7.28 -21.79 4.16
CA GLU A 19 8.61 -22.33 4.46
C GLU A 19 9.61 -21.24 4.91
N LEU A 20 9.55 -20.05 4.32
CA LEU A 20 10.34 -18.91 4.76
C LEU A 20 9.97 -18.51 6.20
N PHE A 21 8.68 -18.34 6.49
CA PHE A 21 8.21 -17.90 7.79
C PHE A 21 8.42 -18.95 8.88
N LYS A 22 8.37 -20.24 8.55
CA LYS A 22 8.79 -21.32 9.46
C LYS A 22 10.26 -21.18 9.88
N LYS A 23 11.14 -20.74 8.98
CA LYS A 23 12.57 -20.49 9.31
C LYS A 23 12.74 -19.25 10.19
N LEU A 24 11.96 -18.20 9.94
CA LEU A 24 12.08 -16.92 10.66
C LEU A 24 11.45 -16.97 12.07
N PHE A 25 10.26 -17.56 12.19
CA PHE A 25 9.41 -17.52 13.38
C PHE A 25 9.12 -18.89 14.01
N GLY A 26 9.59 -19.98 13.38
CA GLY A 26 9.36 -21.35 13.84
C GLY A 26 8.13 -22.00 13.21
N SER A 27 7.98 -23.31 13.43
CA SER A 27 6.96 -24.15 12.78
C SER A 27 5.50 -23.78 13.12
N LYS A 28 5.29 -23.05 14.21
CA LYS A 28 3.96 -22.61 14.70
C LYS A 28 3.66 -21.13 14.39
N GLN A 29 4.40 -20.51 13.48
CA GLN A 29 4.16 -19.13 13.05
C GLN A 29 2.71 -18.94 12.58
N THR A 30 2.14 -17.77 12.84
CA THR A 30 0.75 -17.40 12.48
C THR A 30 0.69 -16.24 11.50
N TYR A 31 1.84 -15.77 11.00
CA TYR A 31 1.94 -14.63 10.10
C TYR A 31 1.62 -14.96 8.65
N ILE A 32 1.72 -16.25 8.28
CA ILE A 32 1.35 -16.77 6.98
C ILE A 32 0.41 -17.96 7.12
N ASP A 33 -0.78 -17.87 6.53
CA ASP A 33 -1.74 -18.96 6.42
C ASP A 33 -2.53 -18.91 5.09
N GLY A 34 -3.73 -19.50 5.04
CA GLY A 34 -4.56 -19.49 3.83
C GLY A 34 -5.14 -18.13 3.46
N SER A 35 -5.21 -17.19 4.40
CA SER A 35 -5.75 -15.83 4.24
C SER A 35 -4.64 -14.78 4.33
N ASP A 36 -3.74 -14.92 5.30
CA ASP A 36 -2.61 -14.03 5.50
C ASP A 36 -1.42 -14.52 4.69
N TYR A 37 -1.12 -13.87 3.58
CA TYR A 37 0.06 -14.12 2.77
C TYR A 37 0.35 -12.89 1.92
N PHE A 38 1.59 -12.72 1.49
CA PHE A 38 1.94 -11.64 0.58
C PHE A 38 1.50 -11.97 -0.84
N ALA A 39 0.59 -11.18 -1.37
CA ALA A 39 0.26 -11.11 -2.77
C ALA A 39 1.16 -10.10 -3.49
N ARG A 40 1.01 -10.06 -4.81
CA ARG A 40 1.60 -9.02 -5.66
C ARG A 40 0.68 -7.80 -5.60
N GLY A 41 0.85 -6.97 -4.59
CA GLY A 41 0.11 -5.71 -4.46
C GLY A 41 0.53 -4.78 -5.60
N HIS A 42 -0.40 -4.44 -6.48
CA HIS A 42 -0.13 -3.54 -7.61
C HIS A 42 -0.05 -2.09 -7.10
N LEU A 43 0.94 -1.33 -7.58
CA LEU A 43 1.06 0.09 -7.25
C LEU A 43 0.15 0.93 -8.14
N THR A 44 0.16 0.64 -9.45
CA THR A 44 -0.82 1.17 -10.40
C THR A 44 -1.79 0.05 -10.74
N PRO A 45 -3.07 0.12 -10.33
CA PRO A 45 -4.03 -0.96 -10.53
C PRO A 45 -4.48 -1.07 -11.99
N ASP A 46 -4.89 -2.26 -12.40
CA ASP A 46 -5.40 -2.50 -13.76
C ASP A 46 -6.72 -1.76 -14.01
N ALA A 47 -7.58 -1.63 -12.99
CA ALA A 47 -8.87 -0.98 -13.05
C ALA A 47 -8.80 0.54 -13.31
N ASP A 48 -7.63 1.16 -13.19
CA ASP A 48 -7.42 2.57 -13.54
C ASP A 48 -7.25 2.75 -15.07
N PHE A 49 -7.12 1.67 -15.85
CA PHE A 49 -6.95 1.72 -17.31
C PHE A 49 -8.15 1.16 -18.08
N ILE A 50 -8.39 1.74 -19.26
CA ILE A 50 -9.47 1.34 -20.17
C ILE A 50 -8.98 0.32 -21.20
N PHE A 51 -7.75 0.47 -21.71
CA PHE A 51 -7.26 -0.38 -22.78
C PHE A 51 -6.54 -1.62 -22.24
N GLY A 52 -6.83 -2.79 -22.83
CA GLY A 52 -6.29 -4.06 -22.36
C GLY A 52 -4.76 -4.16 -22.36
N TYR A 53 -4.06 -3.45 -23.25
CA TYR A 53 -2.59 -3.44 -23.25
C TYR A 53 -2.01 -2.67 -22.06
N GLU A 54 -2.70 -1.64 -21.57
CA GLU A 54 -2.33 -0.87 -20.38
C GLU A 54 -2.60 -1.69 -19.13
N GLN A 55 -3.78 -2.32 -19.09
CA GLN A 55 -4.13 -3.27 -18.02
C GLN A 55 -3.11 -4.40 -17.90
N LEU A 56 -2.69 -5.01 -19.01
CA LEU A 56 -1.66 -6.07 -18.97
C LEU A 56 -0.29 -5.55 -18.53
N ALA A 57 0.04 -4.28 -18.76
CA ALA A 57 1.30 -3.70 -18.33
C ALA A 57 1.38 -3.56 -16.79
N THR A 58 0.27 -3.47 -16.08
CA THR A 58 0.28 -3.38 -14.61
C THR A 58 0.76 -4.66 -13.92
N TYR A 59 0.76 -5.80 -14.63
CA TYR A 59 1.17 -7.10 -14.10
C TYR A 59 2.68 -7.34 -14.17
N PHE A 60 3.48 -6.38 -14.65
CA PHE A 60 4.94 -6.45 -14.56
C PHE A 60 5.39 -6.32 -13.10
N TYR A 61 6.38 -7.13 -12.69
CA TYR A 61 6.93 -7.08 -11.32
C TYR A 61 7.54 -5.74 -10.92
N THR A 62 7.78 -4.82 -11.86
CA THR A 62 8.21 -3.46 -11.55
C THR A 62 7.10 -2.60 -10.93
N ASN A 63 5.84 -3.01 -11.12
CA ASN A 63 4.65 -2.33 -10.62
C ASN A 63 4.06 -3.04 -9.38
N VAL A 64 4.79 -3.97 -8.78
CA VAL A 64 4.27 -4.73 -7.63
C VAL A 64 5.24 -4.70 -6.46
N ALA A 65 4.68 -4.65 -5.27
CA ALA A 65 5.39 -4.90 -4.03
C ALA A 65 4.67 -5.97 -3.22
N PRO A 66 5.31 -6.58 -2.21
CA PRO A 66 4.65 -7.53 -1.34
C PRO A 66 3.61 -6.88 -0.45
N GLU A 67 2.36 -7.31 -0.58
CA GLU A 67 1.25 -6.79 0.21
C GLU A 67 0.48 -7.94 0.81
N TYR A 68 0.13 -7.86 2.09
CA TYR A 68 -0.74 -8.87 2.68
C TYR A 68 -2.06 -8.94 1.91
N GLN A 69 -2.48 -10.15 1.52
CA GLN A 69 -3.65 -10.34 0.67
C GLN A 69 -4.92 -9.76 1.27
N LEU A 70 -5.10 -9.85 2.60
CA LEU A 70 -6.25 -9.27 3.28
C LEU A 70 -6.26 -7.74 3.26
N ILE A 71 -5.11 -7.11 3.03
CA ILE A 71 -4.93 -5.66 2.89
C ILE A 71 -5.14 -5.24 1.45
N ASN A 72 -4.49 -5.94 0.51
CA ASN A 72 -4.64 -5.76 -0.93
C ASN A 72 -6.12 -5.86 -1.36
N ALA A 73 -6.80 -6.96 -1.00
CA ALA A 73 -8.23 -7.14 -1.23
C ALA A 73 -9.11 -6.49 -0.14
N GLY A 74 -8.51 -5.72 0.75
CA GLY A 74 -9.11 -5.05 1.89
C GLY A 74 -9.22 -3.55 1.65
N ASN A 75 -8.58 -2.77 2.51
CA ASN A 75 -8.67 -1.32 2.45
C ASN A 75 -7.86 -0.73 1.29
N TRP A 76 -6.83 -1.41 0.78
CA TRP A 76 -6.11 -0.92 -0.39
C TRP A 76 -7.00 -0.89 -1.64
N LEU A 77 -7.73 -1.98 -1.92
CA LEU A 77 -8.76 -1.98 -2.98
C LEU A 77 -9.79 -0.84 -2.79
N ARG A 78 -10.19 -0.54 -1.56
CA ARG A 78 -11.13 0.55 -1.26
C ARG A 78 -10.53 1.93 -1.54
N VAL A 79 -9.24 2.13 -1.27
CA VAL A 79 -8.52 3.35 -1.64
C VAL A 79 -8.52 3.52 -3.16
N GLU A 80 -8.26 2.44 -3.91
CA GLU A 80 -8.30 2.49 -5.38
C GLU A 80 -9.71 2.78 -5.93
N GLU A 81 -10.74 2.15 -5.39
CA GLU A 81 -12.14 2.43 -5.73
C GLU A 81 -12.54 3.87 -5.40
N LEU A 82 -12.13 4.35 -4.23
CA LEU A 82 -12.38 5.71 -3.79
C LEU A 82 -11.70 6.72 -4.70
N ALA A 83 -10.44 6.50 -5.10
CA ALA A 83 -9.72 7.36 -6.02
C ALA A 83 -10.47 7.55 -7.35
N ARG A 84 -11.00 6.45 -7.92
CA ARG A 84 -11.84 6.50 -9.13
C ARG A 84 -13.14 7.26 -8.88
N SER A 85 -13.76 7.08 -7.71
CA SER A 85 -14.96 7.84 -7.33
C SER A 85 -14.67 9.33 -7.16
N VAL A 86 -13.50 9.72 -6.64
CA VAL A 86 -13.11 11.13 -6.51
C VAL A 86 -12.90 11.74 -7.90
N ALA A 87 -12.18 11.08 -8.79
CA ALA A 87 -12.01 11.54 -10.18
C ALA A 87 -13.37 11.76 -10.86
N ALA A 88 -14.30 10.81 -10.70
CA ALA A 88 -15.66 10.95 -11.22
C ALA A 88 -16.42 12.14 -10.61
N SER A 89 -16.24 12.43 -9.31
CA SER A 89 -16.88 13.59 -8.65
C SER A 89 -16.34 14.94 -9.12
N TYR A 90 -15.06 15.00 -9.49
CA TYR A 90 -14.47 16.19 -10.09
C TYR A 90 -14.91 16.37 -11.54
N GLY A 91 -15.22 15.28 -12.24
CA GLY A 91 -15.53 15.30 -13.66
C GLY A 91 -14.33 15.74 -14.51
N ASP A 92 -13.11 15.53 -13.99
CA ASP A 92 -11.84 15.95 -14.58
C ASP A 92 -10.74 14.93 -14.26
N ASP A 93 -9.59 15.08 -14.89
CA ASP A 93 -8.43 14.21 -14.72
C ASP A 93 -7.78 14.44 -13.34
N LEU A 94 -7.54 13.35 -12.61
CA LEU A 94 -6.67 13.34 -11.44
C LEU A 94 -5.32 12.74 -11.81
N GLU A 95 -4.27 13.44 -11.42
CA GLU A 95 -2.92 12.90 -11.49
C GLU A 95 -2.66 12.06 -10.23
N THR A 96 -2.07 10.87 -10.39
CA THR A 96 -1.80 9.96 -9.26
C THR A 96 -0.34 9.57 -9.17
N TYR A 97 0.16 9.52 -7.94
CA TYR A 97 1.49 8.99 -7.62
C TYR A 97 1.34 7.92 -6.57
N ASN A 98 1.70 6.69 -6.94
CA ASN A 98 1.51 5.51 -6.09
C ASN A 98 2.86 4.92 -5.73
N GLY A 99 2.96 4.37 -4.54
CA GLY A 99 4.20 3.76 -4.10
C GLY A 99 4.06 3.12 -2.73
N TYR A 100 5.21 2.87 -2.15
CA TYR A 100 5.33 2.31 -0.82
C TYR A 100 6.51 2.93 -0.09
N LEU A 101 6.51 2.86 1.24
CA LEU A 101 7.58 3.35 2.08
C LEU A 101 7.73 2.53 3.35
N GLY A 102 8.94 2.57 3.92
CA GLY A 102 9.30 1.85 5.13
C GLY A 102 9.40 0.34 4.95
N GLN A 103 10.06 -0.32 5.89
CA GLN A 103 10.28 -1.76 5.92
C GLN A 103 9.29 -2.40 6.90
N LEU A 104 8.50 -3.38 6.45
CA LEU A 104 7.64 -4.14 7.36
C LEU A 104 8.52 -4.90 8.36
N GLN A 105 8.19 -4.76 9.64
CA GLN A 105 8.77 -5.52 10.73
C GLN A 105 7.70 -6.33 11.43
N LEU A 106 8.01 -7.59 11.74
CA LEU A 106 7.15 -8.46 12.55
C LEU A 106 7.90 -8.95 13.78
N GLU A 107 7.15 -9.14 14.85
CA GLU A 107 7.68 -9.50 16.16
C GLU A 107 7.88 -11.01 16.28
N LYS A 108 8.99 -11.43 16.89
CA LYS A 108 9.18 -12.82 17.31
C LYS A 108 8.56 -13.04 18.68
N SER A 109 8.38 -14.30 19.07
CA SER A 109 7.88 -14.67 20.40
C SER A 109 8.74 -14.17 21.58
N ASN A 110 9.96 -13.70 21.33
CA ASN A 110 10.87 -13.12 22.31
C ASN A 110 10.89 -11.58 22.30
N GLY A 111 9.97 -10.93 21.55
CA GLY A 111 9.90 -9.47 21.43
C GLY A 111 10.80 -8.85 20.37
N GLN A 112 11.63 -9.64 19.68
CA GLN A 112 12.51 -9.12 18.66
C GLN A 112 11.73 -8.79 17.38
N LEU A 113 11.77 -7.54 16.93
CA LEU A 113 11.32 -7.13 15.60
C LEU A 113 12.33 -7.57 14.53
N ILE A 114 11.84 -8.13 13.42
CA ILE A 114 12.65 -8.47 12.27
C ILE A 114 12.06 -7.92 10.96
N ASP A 115 12.95 -7.45 10.09
CA ASP A 115 12.60 -7.00 8.74
C ASP A 115 12.16 -8.17 7.86
N ILE A 116 11.11 -7.95 7.08
CA ILE A 116 10.51 -8.96 6.21
C ILE A 116 10.95 -8.79 4.76
N PHE A 117 11.55 -9.85 4.22
CA PHE A 117 11.91 -10.00 2.82
C PHE A 117 11.35 -11.33 2.31
N LEU A 118 10.90 -11.39 1.05
CA LEU A 118 10.42 -12.65 0.45
C LEU A 118 11.50 -13.55 -0.14
N ASP A 119 12.74 -13.06 -0.19
CA ASP A 119 13.88 -13.81 -0.67
C ASP A 119 15.05 -13.81 0.33
N ASP A 120 15.83 -14.89 0.35
CA ASP A 120 17.01 -15.01 1.21
C ASP A 120 18.07 -13.94 0.89
N GLY A 121 18.05 -13.39 -0.32
CA GLY A 121 18.98 -12.35 -0.78
C GLY A 121 18.62 -10.94 -0.33
N LYS A 122 17.51 -10.76 0.41
CA LYS A 122 17.01 -9.47 0.90
C LYS A 122 16.85 -8.43 -0.22
N LYS A 123 16.26 -8.83 -1.34
CA LYS A 123 16.04 -7.97 -2.51
C LYS A 123 14.56 -7.70 -2.79
N ILE A 124 13.67 -8.52 -2.25
CA ILE A 124 12.22 -8.34 -2.32
C ILE A 124 11.76 -7.99 -0.91
N GLU A 125 11.90 -6.73 -0.56
CA GLU A 125 11.43 -6.14 0.70
C GLU A 125 9.90 -6.09 0.71
N ALA A 126 9.31 -6.48 1.85
CA ALA A 126 7.91 -6.20 2.13
C ALA A 126 7.80 -4.81 2.77
N PRO A 127 7.14 -3.84 2.12
CA PRO A 127 7.03 -2.49 2.66
C PRO A 127 6.10 -2.40 3.86
N LYS A 128 6.32 -1.41 4.73
CA LYS A 128 5.45 -1.12 5.88
C LYS A 128 4.18 -0.40 5.48
N TYR A 129 4.26 0.51 4.52
CA TYR A 129 3.13 1.34 4.09
C TYR A 129 3.00 1.35 2.57
N TYR A 130 1.78 1.33 2.07
CA TYR A 130 1.42 1.72 0.71
C TYR A 130 0.86 3.12 0.73
N PHE A 131 1.07 3.90 -0.33
CA PHE A 131 0.48 5.21 -0.47
C PHE A 131 -0.03 5.49 -1.89
N LYS A 132 -1.09 6.28 -1.99
CA LYS A 132 -1.63 6.83 -3.24
C LYS A 132 -1.89 8.32 -3.05
N VAL A 133 -1.15 9.13 -3.78
CA VAL A 133 -1.37 10.57 -3.92
C VAL A 133 -2.43 10.79 -4.99
N LEU A 134 -3.41 11.63 -4.71
CA LEU A 134 -4.31 12.20 -5.71
C LEU A 134 -4.04 13.70 -5.82
N LEU A 135 -3.91 14.19 -7.04
CA LEU A 135 -3.74 15.60 -7.36
C LEU A 135 -4.75 16.05 -8.39
N HIS A 136 -5.38 17.19 -8.14
CA HIS A 136 -6.14 17.92 -9.13
C HIS A 136 -5.45 19.26 -9.40
N LYS A 137 -4.65 19.30 -10.46
CA LYS A 137 -3.82 20.47 -10.81
C LYS A 137 -4.65 21.76 -11.04
N PRO A 138 -5.83 21.73 -11.70
CA PRO A 138 -6.60 22.96 -11.93
C PRO A 138 -7.09 23.67 -10.67
N SER A 139 -7.44 22.93 -9.61
CA SER A 139 -7.92 23.53 -8.34
C SER A 139 -6.82 23.66 -7.28
N ASP A 140 -5.61 23.17 -7.57
CA ASP A 140 -4.47 23.11 -6.66
C ASP A 140 -4.81 22.31 -5.39
N GLU A 141 -5.44 21.15 -5.57
CA GLU A 141 -5.93 20.27 -4.50
C GLU A 141 -5.19 18.93 -4.51
N GLY A 142 -4.85 18.42 -3.31
CA GLY A 142 -4.18 17.14 -3.16
C GLY A 142 -4.51 16.43 -1.84
N ILE A 143 -4.35 15.11 -1.84
CA ILE A 143 -4.46 14.25 -0.65
C ILE A 143 -3.60 13.00 -0.85
N VAL A 144 -3.11 12.41 0.23
CA VAL A 144 -2.39 11.13 0.21
C VAL A 144 -3.14 10.13 1.06
N PHE A 145 -3.56 9.01 0.47
CA PHE A 145 -4.02 7.85 1.24
C PHE A 145 -2.81 7.01 1.61
N VAL A 146 -2.75 6.55 2.86
CA VAL A 146 -1.69 5.67 3.36
C VAL A 146 -2.33 4.46 4.02
N THR A 147 -1.91 3.25 3.63
CA THR A 147 -2.38 1.98 4.19
C THR A 147 -1.21 1.23 4.83
N VAL A 148 -1.37 0.84 6.10
CA VAL A 148 -0.40 0.04 6.84
C VAL A 148 -0.47 -1.41 6.37
N ASN A 149 0.63 -1.93 5.84
CA ASN A 149 0.77 -3.32 5.35
C ASN A 149 1.07 -4.31 6.49
N ASN A 150 0.33 -4.24 7.59
CA ASN A 150 0.50 -5.12 8.74
C ASN A 150 -0.87 -5.47 9.36
N PRO A 151 -1.44 -6.66 9.08
CA PRO A 151 -2.74 -7.03 9.64
C PRO A 151 -2.66 -7.40 11.13
N PHE A 152 -1.44 -7.44 11.69
CA PHE A 152 -1.14 -7.78 13.08
C PHE A 152 -0.77 -6.56 13.94
N ALA A 153 -0.87 -5.34 13.39
CA ALA A 153 -0.64 -4.12 14.16
C ALA A 153 -1.57 -4.09 15.39
N ALA A 154 -1.06 -3.62 16.52
CA ALA A 154 -1.83 -3.56 17.77
C ALA A 154 -2.71 -2.30 17.85
N ASN A 155 -2.23 -1.20 17.26
CA ASN A 155 -2.92 0.09 17.22
C ASN A 155 -2.59 0.78 15.89
N GLY A 156 -3.60 1.06 15.08
CA GLY A 156 -3.43 1.74 13.80
C GLY A 156 -3.05 3.21 13.94
N GLU A 157 -3.59 3.94 14.92
CA GLU A 157 -3.28 5.36 15.13
C GLU A 157 -1.79 5.56 15.48
N ALA A 158 -1.18 4.59 16.16
CA ALA A 158 0.25 4.62 16.46
C ALA A 158 1.14 4.41 15.22
N GLU A 159 0.57 4.02 14.10
CA GLU A 159 1.26 3.82 12.82
C GLU A 159 1.14 5.05 11.90
N GLU A 160 0.34 6.06 12.26
CA GLU A 160 0.16 7.29 11.47
C GLU A 160 1.46 8.09 11.39
N ILE A 161 1.76 8.58 10.18
CA ILE A 161 2.99 9.35 9.87
C ILE A 161 2.69 10.83 9.58
N CYS A 162 1.45 11.25 9.78
CA CYS A 162 0.88 12.58 9.51
C CYS A 162 -0.41 12.75 10.33
N GLU A 163 -1.01 13.93 10.35
CA GLU A 163 -2.36 14.10 10.90
C GLU A 163 -3.40 13.45 9.97
N ASN A 164 -4.28 12.61 10.51
CA ASN A 164 -5.31 11.95 9.73
C ASN A 164 -6.45 12.90 9.34
N VAL A 165 -6.47 13.30 8.06
CA VAL A 165 -7.44 14.25 7.49
C VAL A 165 -8.58 13.59 6.71
N CYS A 166 -8.79 12.26 6.82
CA CYS A 166 -9.84 11.58 6.04
C CYS A 166 -11.24 12.14 6.31
N ASP A 167 -11.55 12.42 7.59
CA ASP A 167 -12.82 13.04 7.99
C ASP A 167 -12.94 14.48 7.46
N GLN A 168 -11.87 15.27 7.53
CA GLN A 168 -11.85 16.66 7.04
C GLN A 168 -12.11 16.71 5.52
N ALA A 169 -11.59 15.73 4.78
CA ALA A 169 -11.72 15.63 3.32
C ALA A 169 -13.07 15.05 2.85
N ASP A 170 -13.89 14.49 3.75
CA ASP A 170 -15.04 13.64 3.41
C ASP A 170 -14.66 12.43 2.53
N LEU A 171 -13.47 11.88 2.78
CA LEU A 171 -12.87 10.75 2.04
C LEU A 171 -12.58 9.56 2.95
N LYS A 172 -13.30 9.45 4.07
CA LYS A 172 -13.24 8.30 4.97
C LYS A 172 -14.03 7.11 4.44
N HIS A 173 -13.71 5.94 4.99
CA HIS A 173 -14.53 4.73 4.86
C HIS A 173 -14.58 4.02 6.21
N ASP A 174 -15.75 3.49 6.58
CA ASP A 174 -15.96 2.73 7.83
C ASP A 174 -14.96 1.58 8.08
N ASN A 175 -14.35 1.02 7.03
CA ASN A 175 -13.38 -0.08 7.18
C ASN A 175 -11.95 0.41 7.37
N PHE A 176 -11.63 1.68 7.11
CA PHE A 176 -10.27 2.22 7.23
C PHE A 176 -9.62 1.95 8.60
N PRO A 177 -10.34 2.00 9.74
CA PRO A 177 -9.76 1.64 11.04
C PRO A 177 -9.50 0.12 11.24
N THR A 178 -9.95 -0.75 10.33
CA THR A 178 -9.86 -2.21 10.50
C THR A 178 -8.44 -2.70 10.20
N LEU A 179 -7.69 -3.02 11.26
CA LEU A 179 -6.27 -3.41 11.19
C LEU A 179 -6.04 -4.63 10.29
N SER A 180 -6.87 -5.67 10.41
CA SER A 180 -6.76 -6.91 9.62
C SER A 180 -7.06 -6.72 8.12
N LYS A 181 -7.58 -5.56 7.73
CA LYS A 181 -7.80 -5.14 6.33
C LYS A 181 -6.83 -4.05 5.89
N GLY A 182 -5.86 -3.71 6.74
CA GLY A 182 -4.89 -2.65 6.55
C GLY A 182 -5.42 -1.32 7.07
N TYR A 183 -4.95 -0.90 8.24
CA TYR A 183 -5.30 0.42 8.77
C TYR A 183 -4.98 1.49 7.74
N THR A 184 -5.94 2.37 7.44
CA THR A 184 -5.80 3.38 6.40
C THR A 184 -6.13 4.76 6.94
N PHE A 185 -5.31 5.73 6.60
CA PHE A 185 -5.46 7.13 7.00
C PHE A 185 -5.12 8.04 5.81
N CYS A 186 -5.44 9.32 5.94
CA CYS A 186 -5.23 10.30 4.88
C CYS A 186 -4.30 11.40 5.41
N CYS A 187 -3.31 11.78 4.62
CA CYS A 187 -2.42 12.88 4.92
C CYS A 187 -2.69 14.06 3.99
N ARG A 188 -2.37 15.26 4.49
CA ARG A 188 -1.99 16.38 3.63
C ARG A 188 -0.69 16.04 2.90
N LEU A 189 -0.54 16.51 1.67
CA LEU A 189 0.62 16.18 0.83
C LEU A 189 1.92 16.71 1.45
N GLU A 190 1.89 17.93 1.97
CA GLU A 190 3.02 18.59 2.62
C GLU A 190 3.49 17.84 3.88
N GLU A 191 2.58 17.27 4.66
CA GLU A 191 2.90 16.49 5.85
C GLU A 191 3.46 15.12 5.48
N PHE A 192 2.85 14.44 4.50
CA PHE A 192 3.35 13.16 4.00
C PHE A 192 4.79 13.26 3.49
N LYS A 193 5.13 14.35 2.79
CA LYS A 193 6.48 14.61 2.29
C LYS A 193 7.56 14.69 3.38
N LEU A 194 7.19 14.95 4.64
CA LEU A 194 8.13 14.90 5.77
C LEU A 194 8.62 13.47 6.06
N SER A 195 7.83 12.47 5.68
CA SER A 195 8.14 11.04 5.84
C SER A 195 8.62 10.39 4.54
N TYR A 196 8.39 11.03 3.38
CA TYR A 196 8.75 10.51 2.06
C TYR A 196 9.15 11.63 1.10
N ASP A 197 10.46 11.76 0.85
CA ASP A 197 11.06 12.84 0.07
C ASP A 197 11.35 12.47 -1.40
N ALA A 198 10.96 11.27 -1.84
CA ALA A 198 11.25 10.76 -3.18
C ALA A 198 10.17 11.07 -4.24
N LEU A 199 9.12 11.82 -3.88
CA LEU A 199 8.18 12.36 -4.86
C LEU A 199 8.88 13.43 -5.73
N PRO A 200 8.57 13.53 -7.04
CA PRO A 200 9.08 14.62 -7.87
C PRO A 200 8.75 16.00 -7.29
N GLU A 201 9.63 16.97 -7.52
CA GLU A 201 9.52 18.32 -6.95
C GLU A 201 8.21 19.02 -7.34
N ASP A 202 7.68 18.75 -8.53
CA ASP A 202 6.44 19.32 -9.08
C ASP A 202 5.15 18.64 -8.58
N VAL A 203 5.26 17.62 -7.72
CA VAL A 203 4.12 17.01 -7.02
C VAL A 203 3.75 17.88 -5.83
N GLU A 204 3.02 18.97 -6.06
CA GLU A 204 2.59 19.91 -5.02
C GLU A 204 1.08 20.15 -5.08
N ALA A 205 0.52 20.58 -3.94
CA ALA A 205 -0.85 21.04 -3.81
C ALA A 205 -0.94 22.05 -2.65
N GLY A 206 -1.57 23.20 -2.88
CA GLY A 206 -1.80 24.23 -1.87
C GLY A 206 -3.06 24.03 -1.03
N LYS A 207 -3.95 23.11 -1.42
CA LYS A 207 -5.22 22.84 -0.73
C LYS A 207 -5.43 21.35 -0.50
N LEU A 208 -6.16 21.03 0.56
CA LEU A 208 -6.64 19.67 0.80
C LEU A 208 -7.74 19.32 -0.22
N MET A 209 -7.57 18.20 -0.92
CA MET A 209 -8.61 17.63 -1.76
C MET A 209 -9.79 17.16 -0.91
N THR A 210 -11.00 17.47 -1.37
CA THR A 210 -12.24 17.03 -0.74
C THR A 210 -13.15 16.40 -1.78
N ARG A 211 -14.06 15.52 -1.35
CA ARG A 211 -15.13 15.05 -2.24
C ARG A 211 -15.93 16.25 -2.77
N LYS A 212 -16.26 16.24 -4.07
CA LYS A 212 -17.19 17.20 -4.68
C LYS A 212 -18.60 16.61 -4.71
N ASN A 213 -19.60 17.48 -4.58
CA ASN A 213 -21.02 17.11 -4.60
C ASN A 213 -21.56 17.03 -6.03
#